data_AF-A0A1D9BDI7-F1
#
_entry.id   AF-A0A1D9BDI7-F1
#
_cell.length_a   1.000
_cell.length_b   1.000
_cell.length_c   1.000
_cell.angle_alpha   90.00
_cell.angle_beta   90.00
_cell.angle_gamma   90.00
#
_symmetry.space_group_name_H-M   'P 1'
#
loop_
_entity.id
_entity.type
_entity.pdbx_description
1 polymer ?
#
loop_
_entity_poly.entity_id
_entity_poly.type
_entity_poly.pdbx_seq_one_letter_code
_entity_poly.pdbx_strand_id
1 'polypeptide(L)'
;MTLMLSALAASSAMARSGPQLQRVVFAQGTQSEYYDHTLAGGDTRDYVVNARQAHTLAISLHASSGVYFTVHAQGRARPVFDSMTDGPRLELRVPQDGRYTIHTHLAGALRQSGRPVPYQLHIALTDADAGSTRRVPADTGPARYDASGSVGCTLGHSGFERQCGFRVVRNLRQRKADIWIANPAYSGVIRYRVLQLTGNTLRDRDGDPVSARRQDDNWLVDVAGREHYLIPDAALLGG
;
A
#
# COMPACT_ATOMS: atom_id res chain seq x y z
N MET A 1 -6.49 -54.77 42.24
CA MET A 1 -6.81 -53.33 42.22
C MET A 1 -5.74 -52.66 41.38
N THR A 2 -6.14 -52.18 40.21
CA THR A 2 -5.31 -51.95 39.01
C THR A 2 -4.47 -50.67 39.13
N LEU A 3 -3.15 -50.74 38.91
CA LEU A 3 -2.28 -49.56 38.80
C LEU A 3 -2.60 -48.79 37.49
N MET A 4 -3.07 -47.55 37.61
CA MET A 4 -3.20 -46.62 36.49
C MET A 4 -1.89 -45.85 36.30
N LEU A 5 -1.19 -46.13 35.21
CA LEU A 5 -0.01 -45.39 34.74
C LEU A 5 -0.52 -44.19 33.91
N SER A 6 -0.38 -42.97 34.44
CA SER A 6 -0.79 -41.75 33.74
C SER A 6 0.31 -41.27 32.80
N ALA A 7 0.04 -41.29 31.49
CA ALA A 7 0.93 -40.76 30.46
C ALA A 7 0.79 -39.23 30.36
N LEU A 8 1.88 -38.49 30.62
CA LEU A 8 1.96 -37.05 30.34
C LEU A 8 2.10 -36.84 28.82
N ALA A 9 1.06 -36.30 28.18
CA ALA A 9 1.14 -35.80 26.82
C ALA A 9 1.87 -34.44 26.81
N ALA A 10 3.10 -34.41 26.29
CA ALA A 10 3.82 -33.17 26.01
C ALA A 10 3.16 -32.47 24.83
N SER A 11 2.38 -31.41 25.10
CA SER A 11 1.85 -30.53 24.08
C SER A 11 2.97 -29.63 23.56
N SER A 12 3.49 -29.91 22.37
CA SER A 12 4.42 -29.02 21.68
C SER A 12 3.68 -27.74 21.28
N ALA A 13 3.86 -26.67 22.07
CA ALA A 13 3.45 -25.35 21.66
C ALA A 13 4.29 -24.94 20.44
N MET A 14 3.70 -24.94 19.24
CA MET A 14 4.33 -24.30 18.09
C MET A 14 4.41 -22.80 18.41
N ALA A 15 5.62 -22.33 18.72
CA ALA A 15 5.89 -20.91 18.85
C ALA A 15 5.49 -20.24 17.52
N ARG A 16 4.45 -19.42 17.56
CA ARG A 16 4.05 -18.61 16.43
C ARG A 16 5.15 -17.58 16.24
N SER A 17 6.01 -17.77 15.23
CA SER A 17 7.05 -16.82 14.86
C SER A 17 6.37 -15.49 14.52
N GLY A 18 6.41 -14.54 15.45
CA GLY A 18 6.03 -13.16 15.16
C GLY A 18 6.98 -12.54 14.14
N PRO A 19 6.65 -11.35 13.61
CA PRO A 19 7.53 -10.67 12.67
C PRO A 19 8.90 -10.44 13.31
N GLN A 20 9.97 -10.69 12.54
CA GLN A 20 11.31 -10.32 12.96
C GLN A 20 11.41 -8.79 12.93
N LEU A 21 11.66 -8.18 14.09
CA LEU A 21 11.66 -6.72 14.21
C LEU A 21 13.08 -6.16 14.01
N GLN A 22 13.21 -5.25 13.03
CA GLN A 22 14.41 -4.46 12.75
C GLN A 22 14.13 -3.00 13.06
N ARG A 23 14.84 -2.43 14.04
CA ARG A 23 14.85 -0.96 14.20
C ARG A 23 15.73 -0.35 13.12
N VAL A 24 15.22 0.65 12.42
CA VAL A 24 15.99 1.38 11.43
C VAL A 24 16.75 2.49 12.14
N VAL A 25 18.07 2.42 12.04
CA VAL A 25 19.01 3.41 12.57
C VAL A 25 20.00 3.68 11.45
N PHE A 26 20.16 4.95 11.10
CA PHE A 26 21.11 5.35 10.08
C PHE A 26 22.48 5.55 10.71
N ALA A 27 23.53 5.14 10.00
CA ALA A 27 24.89 5.45 10.40
C ALA A 27 25.08 6.97 10.49
N GLN A 28 26.03 7.41 11.31
CA GLN A 28 26.30 8.84 11.46
C GLN A 28 26.67 9.45 10.10
N GLY A 29 25.96 10.52 9.73
CA GLY A 29 26.16 11.20 8.45
C GLY A 29 25.43 10.55 7.26
N THR A 30 24.71 9.45 7.46
CA THR A 30 23.81 8.88 6.43
C THR A 30 22.35 9.14 6.77
N GLN A 31 21.52 9.15 5.74
CA GLN A 31 20.05 9.28 5.84
C GLN A 31 19.35 8.09 5.22
N SER A 32 20.08 7.00 4.96
CA SER A 32 19.58 5.80 4.34
C SER A 32 20.35 4.55 4.77
N GLU A 33 19.72 3.40 4.60
CA GLU A 33 20.27 2.08 4.91
C GLU A 33 19.72 1.02 3.94
N TYR A 34 20.53 0.01 3.65
CA TYR A 34 20.14 -1.16 2.85
C TYR A 34 20.03 -2.39 3.75
N TYR A 35 19.01 -3.21 3.50
CA TYR A 35 18.76 -4.45 4.21
C TYR A 35 18.69 -5.62 3.23
N ASP A 36 19.70 -6.48 3.27
CA ASP A 36 19.76 -7.73 2.50
C ASP A 36 19.29 -8.89 3.38
N HIS A 37 18.09 -9.39 3.11
CA HIS A 37 17.42 -10.39 3.95
C HIS A 37 16.75 -11.48 3.11
N THR A 38 16.29 -12.52 3.80
CA THR A 38 15.58 -13.65 3.20
C THR A 38 14.30 -13.92 3.96
N LEU A 39 13.21 -14.21 3.25
CA LEU A 39 11.97 -14.72 3.84
C LEU A 39 11.70 -16.14 3.34
N ALA A 40 11.07 -16.98 4.15
CA ALA A 40 10.62 -18.30 3.77
C ALA A 40 9.20 -18.54 4.28
N GLY A 41 8.35 -19.19 3.49
CA GLY A 41 7.04 -19.60 3.96
C GLY A 41 6.19 -18.42 4.45
N GLY A 42 5.69 -18.52 5.69
CA GLY A 42 4.92 -17.47 6.36
C GLY A 42 5.75 -16.42 7.11
N ASP A 43 7.07 -16.42 6.96
CA ASP A 43 7.95 -15.47 7.63
C ASP A 43 7.65 -14.03 7.20
N THR A 44 7.81 -13.12 8.15
CA THR A 44 7.64 -11.69 7.94
C THR A 44 8.71 -10.93 8.69
N ARG A 45 9.00 -9.71 8.20
CA ARG A 45 9.99 -8.83 8.82
C ARG A 45 9.46 -7.40 8.85
N ASP A 46 9.56 -6.78 10.02
CA ASP A 46 9.08 -5.44 10.29
C ASP A 46 10.27 -4.50 10.46
N TYR A 47 10.36 -3.47 9.60
CA TYR A 47 11.33 -2.39 9.75
C TYR A 47 10.62 -1.19 10.39
N VAL A 48 11.16 -0.71 11.51
CA VAL A 48 10.55 0.36 12.29
C VAL A 48 11.35 1.65 12.11
N VAL A 49 10.73 2.65 11.50
CA VAL A 49 11.29 3.99 11.29
C VAL A 49 10.54 4.99 12.17
N ASN A 50 11.27 5.77 12.96
CA ASN A 50 10.69 6.94 13.61
C ASN A 50 10.89 8.14 12.68
N ALA A 51 9.81 8.72 12.20
CA ALA A 51 9.84 9.83 11.27
C ALA A 51 9.15 11.05 11.87
N ARG A 52 9.67 12.24 11.53
CA ARG A 52 9.03 13.52 11.86
C ARG A 52 8.25 14.02 10.66
N GLN A 53 7.22 14.78 10.91
CA GLN A 53 6.46 15.52 9.93
C GLN A 53 7.41 16.27 9.00
N ALA A 54 7.03 16.32 7.73
CA ALA A 54 7.79 16.92 6.64
C ALA A 54 9.08 16.20 6.20
N HIS A 55 9.61 15.22 6.94
CA HIS A 55 10.64 14.33 6.38
C HIS A 55 10.09 13.60 5.13
N THR A 56 10.99 13.14 4.27
CA THR A 56 10.66 12.25 3.16
C THR A 56 11.12 10.84 3.50
N LEU A 57 10.18 9.92 3.70
CA LEU A 57 10.43 8.49 3.81
C LEU A 57 10.42 7.88 2.42
N ALA A 58 11.57 7.45 1.92
CA ALA A 58 11.70 6.72 0.67
C ALA A 58 11.99 5.24 0.93
N ILE A 59 11.33 4.35 0.19
CA ILE A 59 11.51 2.90 0.28
C ILE A 59 11.60 2.33 -1.13
N SER A 60 12.57 1.46 -1.39
CA SER A 60 12.62 0.68 -2.63
C SER A 60 12.92 -0.78 -2.34
N LEU A 61 12.07 -1.66 -2.88
CA LEU A 61 12.20 -3.10 -2.80
C LEU A 61 12.81 -3.63 -4.11
N HIS A 62 13.88 -4.41 -3.98
CA HIS A 62 14.49 -5.18 -5.06
C HIS A 62 14.36 -6.67 -4.75
N ALA A 63 13.47 -7.36 -5.48
CA ALA A 63 13.17 -8.76 -5.25
C ALA A 63 12.49 -9.41 -6.47
N SER A 64 12.39 -10.74 -6.47
CA SER A 64 11.53 -11.48 -7.39
C SER A 64 10.05 -11.17 -7.14
N SER A 65 9.21 -11.34 -8.17
CA SER A 65 7.76 -11.20 -8.04
C SER A 65 7.21 -12.11 -6.95
N GLY A 66 6.45 -11.56 -6.00
CA GLY A 66 5.87 -12.31 -4.86
C GLY A 66 6.43 -11.93 -3.49
N VAL A 67 7.45 -11.05 -3.44
CA VAL A 67 7.86 -10.34 -2.23
C VAL A 67 7.24 -8.94 -2.25
N TYR A 68 6.62 -8.54 -1.15
CA TYR A 68 5.93 -7.26 -1.02
C TYR A 68 6.20 -6.64 0.35
N PHE A 69 6.02 -5.32 0.43
CA PHE A 69 5.91 -4.59 1.69
C PHE A 69 4.61 -3.79 1.77
N THR A 70 4.11 -3.62 2.99
CA THR A 70 3.10 -2.62 3.35
C THR A 70 3.69 -1.60 4.31
N VAL A 71 3.20 -0.36 4.29
CA VAL A 71 3.61 0.68 5.25
C VAL A 71 2.43 1.01 6.16
N HIS A 72 2.67 0.91 7.47
CA HIS A 72 1.71 1.20 8.51
C HIS A 72 2.17 2.41 9.32
N ALA A 73 1.34 3.45 9.37
CA ALA A 73 1.57 4.61 10.22
C ALA A 73 0.96 4.38 11.61
N GLN A 74 1.65 4.80 12.66
CA GLN A 74 1.13 4.77 14.03
C GLN A 74 -0.23 5.47 14.13
N GLY A 75 -1.15 4.85 14.87
CA GLY A 75 -2.50 5.38 15.06
C GLY A 75 -3.45 5.14 13.87
N ARG A 76 -2.99 4.50 12.78
CA ARG A 76 -3.85 4.09 11.67
C ARG A 76 -4.11 2.59 11.71
N ALA A 77 -5.39 2.22 11.55
CA ALA A 77 -5.82 0.83 11.55
C ALA A 77 -5.48 0.08 10.25
N ARG A 78 -5.33 0.81 9.14
CA ARG A 78 -5.09 0.26 7.81
C ARG A 78 -3.75 0.77 7.23
N PRO A 79 -3.10 0.02 6.31
CA PRO A 79 -1.86 0.45 5.69
C PRO A 79 -2.03 1.74 4.88
N VAL A 80 -1.03 2.62 4.94
CA VAL A 80 -0.95 3.84 4.11
C VAL A 80 -0.38 3.57 2.71
N PHE A 81 0.28 2.43 2.51
CA PHE A 81 0.85 2.01 1.23
C PHE A 81 0.90 0.47 1.15
N ASP A 82 0.65 -0.08 -0.03
CA ASP A 82 0.80 -1.51 -0.33
C ASP A 82 1.53 -1.71 -1.66
N SER A 83 2.77 -2.21 -1.60
CA SER A 83 3.61 -2.37 -2.80
C SER A 83 3.08 -3.37 -3.81
N MET A 84 2.18 -4.27 -3.43
CA MET A 84 1.54 -5.21 -4.35
C MET A 84 0.63 -4.47 -5.34
N THR A 85 -0.02 -3.40 -4.89
CA THR A 85 -0.97 -2.63 -5.71
C THR A 85 -0.43 -1.28 -6.17
N ASP A 86 0.49 -0.70 -5.38
CA ASP A 86 1.02 0.64 -5.57
C ASP A 86 2.44 0.62 -6.19
N GLY A 87 3.05 -0.55 -6.33
CA GLY A 87 4.38 -0.76 -6.91
C GLY A 87 5.52 -0.88 -5.88
N PRO A 88 6.73 -1.29 -6.29
CA PRO A 88 7.80 -1.68 -5.38
C PRO A 88 8.57 -0.49 -4.77
N ARG A 89 8.11 0.74 -4.97
CA ARG A 89 8.78 1.97 -4.51
C ARG A 89 7.80 2.94 -3.90
N LEU A 90 8.25 3.62 -2.87
CA LEU A 90 7.53 4.65 -2.15
C LEU A 90 8.42 5.87 -1.95
N GLU A 91 7.89 7.06 -2.16
CA GLU A 91 8.31 8.30 -1.49
C GLU A 91 7.07 8.88 -0.80
N LEU A 92 7.18 9.01 0.51
CA LEU A 92 6.16 9.55 1.39
C LEU A 92 6.70 10.79 2.06
N ARG A 93 6.10 11.95 1.77
CA ARG A 93 6.27 13.10 2.66
C ARG A 93 5.48 12.85 3.93
N VAL A 94 6.18 12.72 5.04
CA VAL A 94 5.63 12.27 6.32
C VAL A 94 4.58 13.29 6.80
N PRO A 95 3.29 12.91 6.87
CA PRO A 95 2.22 13.85 7.19
C PRO A 95 2.19 14.26 8.67
N GLN A 96 2.72 13.42 9.55
CA GLN A 96 2.71 13.63 11.00
C GLN A 96 3.86 12.87 11.63
N ASP A 97 4.35 13.39 12.76
CA ASP A 97 5.32 12.69 13.60
C ASP A 97 4.81 11.30 13.99
N GLY A 98 5.71 10.32 14.03
CA GLY A 98 5.43 9.05 14.63
C GLY A 98 6.19 7.88 14.03
N ARG A 99 5.79 6.70 14.46
CA ARG A 99 6.38 5.44 14.02
C ARG A 99 5.72 4.95 12.73
N TYR A 100 6.56 4.57 11.78
CA TYR A 100 6.19 3.90 10.54
C TYR A 100 6.77 2.49 10.54
N THR A 101 5.92 1.49 10.36
CA THR A 101 6.33 0.08 10.23
C THR A 101 6.22 -0.35 8.78
N ILE A 102 7.34 -0.77 8.21
CA ILE A 102 7.43 -1.40 6.90
C ILE A 102 7.36 -2.91 7.11
N HIS A 103 6.22 -3.51 6.79
CA HIS A 103 5.97 -4.94 6.97
C HIS A 103 6.24 -5.69 5.66
N THR A 104 7.36 -6.41 5.60
CA THR A 104 7.78 -7.18 4.42
C THR A 104 7.33 -8.63 4.54
N HIS A 105 6.74 -9.17 3.47
CA HIS A 105 6.11 -10.48 3.46
C HIS A 105 6.13 -11.14 2.08
N LEU A 106 5.89 -12.46 2.06
CA LEU A 106 5.67 -13.23 0.85
C LEU A 106 4.16 -13.39 0.58
N ALA A 107 3.78 -13.45 -0.70
CA ALA A 107 2.43 -13.80 -1.13
C ALA A 107 2.43 -14.90 -2.21
N GLY A 108 1.24 -15.46 -2.47
CA GLY A 108 1.01 -16.45 -3.52
C GLY A 108 1.91 -17.68 -3.44
N ALA A 109 2.40 -18.13 -4.60
CA ALA A 109 3.21 -19.35 -4.73
C ALA A 109 4.52 -19.30 -3.93
N LEU A 110 5.17 -18.13 -3.81
CA LEU A 110 6.41 -18.01 -3.04
C LEU A 110 6.20 -18.30 -1.56
N ARG A 111 5.14 -17.73 -0.97
CA ARG A 111 4.73 -18.02 0.42
C ARG A 111 4.42 -19.50 0.62
N GLN A 112 3.74 -20.13 -0.33
CA GLN A 112 3.33 -21.54 -0.21
C GLN A 112 4.52 -22.50 -0.36
N SER A 113 5.52 -22.13 -1.15
CA SER A 113 6.67 -22.99 -1.44
C SER A 113 7.55 -23.29 -0.22
N GLY A 114 7.53 -22.43 0.81
CA GLY A 114 8.43 -22.53 1.96
C GLY A 114 9.91 -22.28 1.62
N ARG A 115 10.25 -22.01 0.35
CA ARG A 115 11.63 -21.82 -0.09
C ARG A 115 12.15 -20.45 0.40
N PRO A 116 13.44 -20.35 0.76
CA PRO A 116 14.05 -19.07 1.06
C PRO A 116 14.08 -18.18 -0.20
N VAL A 117 13.58 -16.95 -0.08
CA VAL A 117 13.54 -15.94 -1.14
C VAL A 117 14.30 -14.70 -0.66
N PRO A 118 15.43 -14.34 -1.28
CA PRO A 118 16.18 -13.15 -0.92
C PRO A 118 15.48 -11.88 -1.43
N TYR A 119 15.68 -10.79 -0.72
CA TYR A 119 15.28 -9.44 -1.13
C TYR A 119 16.26 -8.42 -0.56
N GLN A 120 16.33 -7.27 -1.23
CA GLN A 120 16.99 -6.08 -0.71
C GLN A 120 15.95 -4.98 -0.52
N LEU A 121 15.93 -4.39 0.67
CA LEU A 121 15.08 -3.24 1.01
C LEU A 121 15.96 -2.05 1.32
N HIS A 122 15.82 -0.98 0.54
CA HIS A 122 16.45 0.30 0.83
C HIS A 122 15.44 1.22 1.52
N ILE A 123 15.84 1.81 2.64
CA ILE A 123 15.03 2.75 3.40
C ILE A 123 15.84 4.04 3.56
N ALA A 124 15.27 5.16 3.16
CA ALA A 124 15.84 6.49 3.36
C ALA A 124 14.85 7.41 4.08
N LEU A 125 15.34 8.27 4.95
CA LEU A 125 14.58 9.29 5.64
C LEU A 125 15.34 10.60 5.58
N THR A 126 14.99 11.45 4.62
CA THR A 126 15.66 12.73 4.41
C THR A 126 14.85 13.89 4.97
N ASP A 127 15.53 14.97 5.36
CA ASP A 127 14.85 16.20 5.74
C ASP A 127 14.19 16.86 4.51
N ALA A 128 13.18 17.70 4.73
CA ALA A 128 12.38 18.33 3.68
C ALA A 128 13.20 19.15 2.65
N ASP A 129 14.40 19.58 3.04
CA ASP A 129 15.24 20.54 2.30
C ASP A 129 16.32 19.89 1.42
N ALA A 130 16.36 18.55 1.35
CA ALA A 130 17.23 17.84 0.41
C ALA A 130 16.65 17.91 -1.03
N GLY A 131 16.72 19.10 -1.63
CA GLY A 131 16.81 19.29 -3.07
C GLY A 131 15.60 18.89 -3.92
N SER A 132 14.40 19.44 -3.67
CA SER A 132 13.37 19.44 -4.72
C SER A 132 12.51 20.69 -4.76
N THR A 133 12.50 21.26 -5.97
CA THR A 133 11.55 22.23 -6.49
C THR A 133 10.11 21.83 -6.17
N ARG A 134 9.39 22.72 -5.47
CA ARG A 134 7.93 22.75 -5.24
C ARG A 134 7.21 21.41 -5.51
N ARG A 135 7.37 20.43 -4.60
CA ARG A 135 6.66 19.14 -4.68
C ARG A 135 5.24 19.28 -4.11
N VAL A 136 4.25 18.83 -4.89
CA VAL A 136 2.84 18.67 -4.45
C VAL A 136 2.84 17.79 -3.18
N PRO A 137 2.11 18.15 -2.10
CA PRO A 137 2.05 17.32 -0.90
C PRO A 137 1.68 15.88 -1.24
N ALA A 138 2.36 14.90 -0.62
CA ALA A 138 1.99 13.50 -0.77
C ALA A 138 0.55 13.31 -0.29
N ASP A 139 -0.34 12.85 -1.17
CA ASP A 139 -1.70 12.49 -0.79
C ASP A 139 -1.68 11.05 -0.30
N THR A 140 -1.67 10.84 1.02
CA THR A 140 -1.68 9.50 1.62
C THR A 140 -3.04 8.81 1.55
N GLY A 141 -4.03 9.45 0.93
CA GLY A 141 -5.41 9.02 0.98
C GLY A 141 -6.01 9.13 2.39
N PRO A 142 -7.26 8.68 2.54
CA PRO A 142 -8.04 8.86 3.76
C PRO A 142 -7.52 7.96 4.89
N ALA A 143 -7.50 8.48 6.12
CA ALA A 143 -7.06 7.73 7.31
C ALA A 143 -7.94 6.55 7.67
N ARG A 144 -9.23 6.66 7.35
CA ARG A 144 -10.24 5.63 7.49
C ARG A 144 -10.93 5.52 6.16
N TYR A 145 -11.15 4.30 5.71
CA TYR A 145 -11.82 4.01 4.45
C TYR A 145 -12.68 2.76 4.61
N ASP A 146 -13.71 2.65 3.80
CA ASP A 146 -14.70 1.58 3.91
C ASP A 146 -14.15 0.32 3.26
N ALA A 147 -13.64 0.43 2.04
CA ALA A 147 -13.09 -0.68 1.26
C ALA A 147 -11.81 -0.29 0.51
N SER A 148 -11.03 -1.31 0.16
CA SER A 148 -9.90 -1.23 -0.75
C SER A 148 -9.89 -2.45 -1.65
N GLY A 149 -9.17 -2.35 -2.77
CA GLY A 149 -8.99 -3.44 -3.71
C GLY A 149 -8.18 -2.96 -4.91
N SER A 150 -8.37 -3.61 -6.05
CA SER A 150 -7.78 -3.21 -7.32
C SER A 150 -8.86 -2.87 -8.34
N VAL A 151 -8.57 -1.91 -9.20
CA VAL A 151 -9.36 -1.57 -10.39
C VAL A 151 -8.49 -1.68 -11.64
N GLY A 152 -9.11 -1.99 -12.78
CA GLY A 152 -8.42 -1.94 -14.07
C GLY A 152 -8.03 -0.50 -14.39
N CYS A 153 -6.79 -0.27 -14.84
CA CYS A 153 -6.30 1.06 -15.16
C CYS A 153 -5.24 1.03 -16.27
N THR A 154 -5.15 2.13 -17.03
CA THR A 154 -4.15 2.32 -18.09
C THR A 154 -3.81 3.82 -18.25
N LEU A 155 -2.61 4.11 -18.76
CA LEU A 155 -2.15 5.46 -19.08
C LEU A 155 -1.78 5.58 -20.55
N GLY A 156 -2.16 6.70 -21.18
CA GLY A 156 -1.71 7.09 -22.50
C GLY A 156 -2.28 6.28 -23.67
N HIS A 157 -3.06 5.24 -23.41
CA HIS A 157 -3.82 4.50 -24.42
C HIS A 157 -5.10 3.89 -23.81
N SER A 158 -6.07 3.56 -24.67
CA SER A 158 -7.28 2.85 -24.25
C SER A 158 -6.95 1.41 -23.82
N GLY A 159 -7.55 0.95 -22.73
CA GLY A 159 -7.31 -0.38 -22.16
C GLY A 159 -7.47 -0.37 -20.64
N PHE A 160 -7.33 -1.55 -20.02
CA PHE A 160 -7.36 -1.73 -18.55
C PHE A 160 -6.38 -2.83 -18.12
N GLU A 161 -5.20 -2.88 -18.75
CA GLU A 161 -4.25 -3.99 -18.61
C GLU A 161 -3.53 -4.00 -17.26
N ARG A 162 -3.46 -2.85 -16.57
CA ARG A 162 -2.86 -2.75 -15.24
C ARG A 162 -3.93 -2.84 -14.16
N GLN A 163 -3.50 -3.23 -12.97
CA GLN A 163 -4.31 -3.22 -11.77
C GLN A 163 -3.80 -2.09 -10.87
N CYS A 164 -4.64 -1.10 -10.60
CA CYS A 164 -4.34 0.00 -9.69
C CYS A 164 -5.04 -0.22 -8.36
N GLY A 165 -4.30 -0.11 -7.26
CA GLY A 165 -4.87 -0.13 -5.93
C GLY A 165 -5.86 1.02 -5.73
N PHE A 166 -6.94 0.78 -4.99
CA PHE A 166 -7.85 1.85 -4.58
C PHE A 166 -8.22 1.79 -3.10
N ARG A 167 -8.62 2.94 -2.57
CA ARG A 167 -9.31 3.10 -1.29
C ARG A 167 -10.56 3.94 -1.53
N VAL A 168 -11.66 3.62 -0.85
CA VAL A 168 -12.92 4.37 -1.00
C VAL A 168 -13.53 4.73 0.35
N VAL A 169 -14.03 5.95 0.45
CA VAL A 169 -14.90 6.43 1.54
C VAL A 169 -16.27 6.72 0.94
N ARG A 170 -17.32 6.15 1.51
CA ARG A 170 -18.68 6.25 1.00
C ARG A 170 -19.58 6.95 2.01
N ASN A 171 -20.53 7.70 1.46
CA ASN A 171 -21.72 8.14 2.17
C ASN A 171 -22.92 7.62 1.38
N LEU A 172 -23.30 6.37 1.66
CA LEU A 172 -24.36 5.66 0.94
C LEU A 172 -25.72 6.37 1.07
N ARG A 173 -26.00 6.99 2.23
CA ARG A 173 -27.25 7.76 2.44
C ARG A 173 -27.38 8.95 1.48
N GLN A 174 -26.27 9.58 1.14
CA GLN A 174 -26.23 10.71 0.21
C GLN A 174 -25.85 10.29 -1.22
N ARG A 175 -25.64 8.99 -1.46
CA ARG A 175 -25.14 8.45 -2.73
C ARG A 175 -23.86 9.17 -3.19
N LYS A 176 -22.92 9.35 -2.26
CA LYS A 176 -21.60 9.94 -2.50
C LYS A 176 -20.49 8.94 -2.21
N ALA A 177 -19.39 9.05 -2.92
CA ALA A 177 -18.18 8.30 -2.63
C ALA A 177 -16.96 9.06 -3.14
N ASP A 178 -15.89 9.06 -2.36
CA ASP A 178 -14.57 9.51 -2.81
C ASP A 178 -13.71 8.25 -2.97
N ILE A 179 -13.20 8.02 -4.18
CA ILE A 179 -12.29 6.91 -4.48
C ILE A 179 -10.89 7.45 -4.81
N TRP A 180 -9.90 6.98 -4.06
CA TRP A 180 -8.48 7.23 -4.28
C TRP A 180 -7.88 6.05 -5.02
N ILE A 181 -7.48 6.24 -6.28
CA ILE A 181 -6.91 5.20 -7.14
C ILE A 181 -5.43 5.51 -7.32
N ALA A 182 -4.54 4.54 -7.05
CA ALA A 182 -3.11 4.70 -7.24
C ALA A 182 -2.86 5.21 -8.66
N ASN A 183 -2.12 6.32 -8.80
CA ASN A 183 -1.88 6.91 -10.11
C ASN A 183 -0.56 6.37 -10.68
N PRO A 184 -0.60 5.48 -11.69
CA PRO A 184 0.62 4.89 -12.24
C PRO A 184 1.49 5.90 -13.00
N ALA A 185 1.00 7.13 -13.26
CA ALA A 185 1.78 8.18 -13.91
C ALA A 185 2.86 8.73 -12.96
N TYR A 186 2.70 8.47 -11.66
CA TYR A 186 3.63 8.87 -10.62
C TYR A 186 4.21 7.62 -9.96
N SER A 187 5.31 7.11 -10.49
CA SER A 187 6.05 6.03 -9.83
C SER A 187 6.81 6.60 -8.63
N GLY A 188 6.68 5.96 -7.47
CA GLY A 188 7.52 6.27 -6.33
C GLY A 188 7.11 7.52 -5.56
N VAL A 189 5.91 8.08 -5.71
CA VAL A 189 5.31 9.02 -4.74
C VAL A 189 3.89 8.55 -4.46
N ILE A 190 3.41 8.60 -3.22
CA ILE A 190 1.98 8.36 -2.99
C ILE A 190 1.18 9.51 -3.62
N ARG A 191 0.65 9.24 -4.81
CA ARG A 191 -0.26 10.13 -5.50
C ARG A 191 -1.45 9.33 -6.02
N TYR A 192 -2.63 9.79 -5.65
CA TYR A 192 -3.88 9.19 -6.05
C TYR A 192 -4.57 10.05 -7.10
N ARG A 193 -5.20 9.40 -8.08
CA ARG A 193 -6.34 10.00 -8.78
C ARG A 193 -7.54 9.90 -7.85
N VAL A 194 -8.16 11.03 -7.54
CA VAL A 194 -9.30 11.07 -6.61
C VAL A 194 -10.57 11.46 -7.33
N LEU A 195 -11.46 10.48 -7.50
CA LEU A 195 -12.74 10.70 -8.15
C LEU A 195 -13.84 10.78 -7.10
N GLN A 196 -14.66 11.82 -7.20
CA GLN A 196 -15.75 12.13 -6.31
C GLN A 196 -17.07 11.83 -7.02
N LEU A 197 -17.77 10.80 -6.56
CA LEU A 197 -19.12 10.49 -6.97
C LEU A 197 -20.09 11.35 -6.18
N THR A 198 -20.98 12.06 -6.88
CA THR A 198 -22.19 12.65 -6.29
C THR A 198 -23.38 12.31 -7.18
N GLY A 199 -24.32 11.55 -6.65
CA GLY A 199 -25.41 11.02 -7.46
C GLY A 199 -24.85 10.11 -8.56
N ASN A 200 -25.00 10.51 -9.83
CA ASN A 200 -24.51 9.75 -10.99
C ASN A 200 -23.39 10.48 -11.75
N THR A 201 -22.68 11.40 -11.11
CA THR A 201 -21.61 12.17 -11.72
C THR A 201 -20.31 11.91 -11.00
N LEU A 202 -19.26 11.56 -11.74
CA LEU A 202 -17.89 11.51 -11.25
C LEU A 202 -17.18 12.82 -11.62
N ARG A 203 -16.48 13.40 -10.65
CA ARG A 203 -15.61 14.56 -10.84
C ARG A 203 -14.23 14.22 -10.31
N ASP A 204 -13.20 14.75 -10.93
CA ASP A 204 -11.87 14.73 -10.36
C ASP A 204 -11.76 15.79 -9.27
N ARG A 205 -11.19 15.43 -8.13
CA ARG A 205 -10.97 16.35 -7.01
C ARG A 205 -10.02 17.48 -7.39
N ASP A 206 -9.03 17.19 -8.23
CA ASP A 206 -7.99 18.14 -8.61
C ASP A 206 -8.40 19.02 -9.81
N GLY A 207 -9.61 18.79 -10.36
CA GLY A 207 -10.25 19.62 -11.38
C GLY A 207 -9.99 19.21 -12.83
N ASP A 208 -9.31 18.07 -13.06
CA ASP A 208 -9.12 17.56 -14.42
C ASP A 208 -10.48 17.20 -15.07
N PRO A 209 -10.64 17.39 -16.39
CA PRO A 209 -11.87 17.01 -17.07
C PRO A 209 -12.08 15.50 -17.00
N VAL A 210 -13.27 15.08 -16.56
CA VAL A 210 -13.66 13.68 -16.44
C VAL A 210 -14.80 13.37 -17.40
N SER A 211 -14.62 12.34 -18.22
CA SER A 211 -15.68 11.67 -18.96
C SER A 211 -15.92 10.30 -18.32
N ALA A 212 -17.14 10.04 -17.88
CA ALA A 212 -17.47 8.77 -17.25
C ALA A 212 -18.77 8.23 -17.83
N ARG A 213 -18.75 6.97 -18.26
CA ARG A 213 -19.94 6.25 -18.72
C ARG A 213 -20.08 4.94 -17.98
N ARG A 214 -21.32 4.56 -17.71
CA ARG A 214 -21.63 3.23 -17.20
C ARG A 214 -21.67 2.23 -18.36
N GLN A 215 -21.09 1.07 -18.16
CA GLN A 215 -21.21 -0.09 -19.03
C GLN A 215 -21.31 -1.32 -18.12
N ASP A 216 -22.46 -1.99 -18.17
CA ASP A 216 -22.81 -3.05 -17.23
C ASP A 216 -22.65 -2.57 -15.77
N ASP A 217 -22.04 -3.39 -14.91
CA ASP A 217 -21.77 -3.05 -13.51
C ASP A 217 -20.48 -2.23 -13.32
N ASN A 218 -19.99 -1.54 -14.36
CA ASN A 218 -18.75 -0.79 -14.33
C ASN A 218 -18.89 0.65 -14.82
N TRP A 219 -18.02 1.50 -14.31
CA TRP A 219 -17.73 2.82 -14.86
C TRP A 219 -16.48 2.75 -15.72
N LEU A 220 -16.59 3.16 -16.98
CA LEU A 220 -15.45 3.48 -17.83
C LEU A 220 -15.20 4.97 -17.68
N VAL A 221 -14.11 5.29 -16.99
CA VAL A 221 -13.71 6.66 -16.69
C VAL A 221 -12.49 7.03 -17.49
N ASP A 222 -12.56 8.17 -18.15
CA ASP A 222 -11.46 8.87 -18.78
C ASP A 222 -11.19 10.16 -18.01
N VAL A 223 -9.93 10.39 -17.65
CA VAL A 223 -9.47 11.66 -17.06
C VAL A 223 -8.47 12.30 -18.01
N ALA A 224 -8.84 13.49 -18.51
CA ALA A 224 -8.05 14.31 -19.41
C ALA A 224 -7.48 13.59 -20.65
N GLY A 225 -8.16 12.56 -21.16
CA GLY A 225 -7.74 11.78 -22.33
C GLY A 225 -6.46 10.96 -22.13
N ARG A 226 -5.99 10.81 -20.88
CA ARG A 226 -4.67 10.25 -20.55
C ARG A 226 -4.72 9.12 -19.53
N GLU A 227 -5.70 9.14 -18.64
CA GLU A 227 -5.86 8.11 -17.61
C GLU A 227 -7.21 7.43 -17.85
N HIS A 228 -7.21 6.10 -17.91
CA HIS A 228 -8.42 5.31 -18.09
C HIS A 228 -8.59 4.34 -16.92
N TYR A 229 -9.80 4.27 -16.38
CA TYR A 229 -10.14 3.42 -15.24
C TYR A 229 -11.42 2.62 -15.50
N LEU A 230 -11.41 1.35 -15.12
CA LEU A 230 -12.58 0.50 -15.05
C LEU A 230 -12.95 0.29 -13.58
N ILE A 231 -13.94 1.04 -13.10
CA ILE A 231 -14.32 1.08 -11.69
C ILE A 231 -15.65 0.34 -11.51
N PRO A 232 -15.68 -0.80 -10.81
CA PRO A 232 -16.92 -1.50 -10.52
C PRO A 232 -17.88 -0.63 -9.70
N ASP A 233 -19.18 -0.75 -9.96
CA ASP A 233 -20.22 -0.09 -9.16
C ASP A 233 -20.11 -0.45 -7.69
N ALA A 234 -19.82 -1.72 -7.39
CA ALA A 234 -19.60 -2.20 -6.03
C ALA A 234 -18.45 -1.47 -5.31
N ALA A 235 -17.45 -0.97 -6.06
CA ALA A 235 -16.38 -0.17 -5.48
C ALA A 235 -16.91 1.19 -4.98
N LEU A 236 -17.84 1.82 -5.69
CA LEU A 236 -18.36 3.15 -5.33
C LEU A 236 -19.59 3.10 -4.42
N LEU A 237 -20.48 2.13 -4.63
CA LEU A 237 -21.80 2.06 -4.02
C LEU A 237 -21.93 0.96 -2.97
N GLY A 238 -20.94 0.06 -2.86
CA GLY A 238 -21.07 -1.17 -2.10
C GLY A 238 -21.79 -2.26 -2.91
N GLY A 239 -21.64 -3.51 -2.46
CA GLY A 239 -22.41 -4.65 -2.96
C GLY A 239 -23.63 -4.94 -2.10
#